data_AF-A0A5E3X0X7-F1
#
_entry.id   AF-A0A5E3X0X7-F1
#
_cell.length_a   1.000
_cell.length_b   1.000
_cell.length_c   1.000
_cell.angle_alpha   90.00
_cell.angle_beta   90.00
_cell.angle_gamma   90.00
#
_symmetry.space_group_name_H-M   'P 1'
#
loop_
_entity.id
_entity.type
_entity.pdbx_description
1 polymer ?
#
loop_
_entity_poly.entity_id
_entity_poly.type
_entity_poly.pdbx_seq_one_letter_code
_entity_poly.pdbx_strand_id
1 'polypeptide(L)'
;MVVFSVFLLFSQAVRTSPEDTLKNNIDVIVIGAVYVLVVVFGVLVCIKRRIATFRRLQRIHKGSATRGVGEAPKQVMDFITQEYARSALIAYESVPKNVVQEGWGRPNSIYGNVHFRRALLDTIPDLDTLARSIIPHQPALRAHERMLSHFRFIAPLLPRDSDGLSPLHYYDSAIQLARFAEREMTEKEYEVAMGAVRAMKDVLEALDMEARLGSTLELNGSLPIASAAPSLS
;
A
#
# COMPACT_ATOMS: atom_id res chain seq x y z
N MET A 1 -11.05 15.27 21.59
CA MET A 1 -10.93 13.81 21.48
C MET A 1 -10.07 13.23 22.61
N VAL A 2 -8.75 13.51 22.68
CA VAL A 2 -7.85 12.92 23.70
C VAL A 2 -8.22 13.28 25.15
N VAL A 3 -8.70 14.49 25.42
CA VAL A 3 -9.09 14.91 26.79
C VAL A 3 -10.33 14.14 27.29
N PHE A 4 -11.23 13.76 26.38
CA PHE A 4 -12.47 13.05 26.73
C PHE A 4 -12.21 11.57 27.06
N SER A 5 -11.29 10.92 26.35
CA SER A 5 -10.88 9.55 26.67
C SER A 5 -10.13 9.47 28.01
N VAL A 6 -9.37 10.50 28.37
CA VAL A 6 -8.68 10.60 29.67
C VAL A 6 -9.67 10.71 30.83
N PHE A 7 -10.71 11.54 30.67
CA PHE A 7 -11.73 11.71 31.70
C PHE A 7 -12.52 10.41 31.94
N LEU A 8 -12.81 9.65 30.88
CA LEU A 8 -13.52 8.37 30.97
C LEU A 8 -12.67 7.28 31.62
N LEU A 9 -11.37 7.20 31.32
CA LEU A 9 -10.46 6.24 31.95
C LEU A 9 -10.23 6.54 33.44
N PHE A 10 -10.11 7.81 33.79
CA PHE A 10 -9.97 8.22 35.19
C PHE A 10 -11.25 7.94 36.00
N SER A 11 -12.41 8.20 35.39
CA SER A 11 -13.72 7.89 35.98
C SER A 11 -13.95 6.39 36.16
N GLN A 12 -13.46 5.56 35.24
CA GLN A 12 -13.47 4.10 35.36
C GLN A 12 -12.55 3.62 36.49
N ALA A 13 -11.30 4.10 36.54
CA ALA A 13 -10.32 3.71 37.56
C ALA A 13 -10.75 4.06 38.99
N VAL A 14 -11.42 5.20 39.18
CA VAL A 14 -11.97 5.61 40.48
C VAL A 14 -13.18 4.76 40.88
N ARG A 15 -13.97 4.28 39.91
CA ARG A 15 -15.17 3.46 40.19
C ARG A 15 -14.86 1.99 40.48
N THR A 16 -13.71 1.48 40.02
CA THR A 16 -13.33 0.07 40.18
C THR A 16 -12.43 -0.21 41.38
N SER A 17 -12.34 0.69 42.37
CA SER A 17 -11.54 0.46 43.59
C SER A 17 -12.46 0.16 44.77
N PRO A 18 -12.61 -1.12 45.18
CA PRO A 18 -13.20 -1.49 46.45
C PRO A 18 -12.09 -1.63 47.52
N GLU A 19 -12.32 -1.01 48.67
CA GLU A 19 -11.62 -1.18 49.96
C GLU A 19 -10.34 -0.35 50.25
N ASP A 20 -10.59 0.84 50.81
CA ASP A 20 -10.03 1.45 52.04
C ASP A 20 -8.63 1.08 52.59
N THR A 21 -7.62 0.88 51.74
CA THR A 21 -6.21 0.97 52.21
C THR A 21 -5.29 1.68 51.21
N LEU A 22 -4.72 2.80 51.64
CA LEU A 22 -3.79 3.67 50.89
C LEU A 22 -2.58 2.95 50.25
N LYS A 23 -2.25 1.72 50.67
CA LYS A 23 -1.17 0.92 50.08
C LYS A 23 -1.54 0.23 48.76
N ASN A 24 -2.84 0.01 48.48
CA ASN A 24 -3.29 -0.62 47.22
C ASN A 24 -3.54 0.37 46.07
N ASN A 25 -3.46 1.68 46.34
CA ASN A 25 -3.75 2.73 45.33
C ASN A 25 -2.49 3.29 44.66
N ILE A 26 -1.33 2.65 44.84
CA ILE A 26 -0.07 3.07 44.21
C ILE A 26 -0.18 2.98 42.68
N ASP A 27 -0.85 1.97 42.16
CA ASP A 27 -1.03 1.80 40.71
C ASP A 27 -1.80 2.96 40.08
N VAL A 28 -2.83 3.47 40.75
CA VAL A 28 -3.61 4.63 40.28
C VAL A 28 -2.74 5.90 40.27
N ILE A 29 -1.87 6.07 41.26
CA ILE A 29 -0.94 7.20 41.34
C ILE A 29 0.12 7.10 40.23
N VAL A 30 0.68 5.91 40.00
CA VAL A 30 1.67 5.68 38.93
C VAL A 30 1.06 5.93 37.56
N ILE A 31 -0.14 5.40 37.31
CA ILE A 31 -0.88 5.62 36.06
C ILE A 31 -1.15 7.13 35.88
N GLY A 32 -1.63 7.81 36.93
CA GLY A 32 -1.83 9.26 36.91
C GLY A 32 -0.56 10.05 36.60
N ALA A 33 0.57 9.69 37.22
CA ALA A 33 1.85 10.35 37.00
C ALA A 33 2.36 10.19 35.55
N VAL A 34 2.23 8.98 34.97
CA VAL A 34 2.62 8.74 33.57
C VAL A 34 1.78 9.59 32.62
N TYR A 35 0.47 9.69 32.85
CA TYR A 35 -0.39 10.53 32.00
C TYR A 35 -0.05 12.03 32.08
N VAL A 36 0.24 12.54 33.28
CA VAL A 36 0.69 13.93 33.44
C VAL A 36 1.98 14.18 32.66
N LEU A 37 2.93 13.25 32.72
CA LEU A 37 4.16 13.34 31.92
C LEU A 37 3.87 13.39 30.41
N VAL A 38 3.00 12.53 29.89
CA VAL A 38 2.64 12.54 28.46
C VAL A 38 2.04 13.90 28.05
N VAL A 39 1.16 14.47 28.88
CA VAL A 39 0.58 15.79 28.61
C VAL A 39 1.64 16.88 28.61
N VAL A 40 2.54 16.89 29.61
CA VAL A 40 3.63 17.87 29.70
C VAL A 40 4.57 17.76 28.49
N PHE A 41 4.97 16.54 28.10
CA PHE A 41 5.81 16.32 26.92
C PHE A 41 5.10 16.74 25.63
N GLY A 42 3.80 16.46 25.49
CA GLY A 42 3.01 16.91 24.35
C GLY A 42 3.00 18.44 24.21
N VAL A 43 2.77 19.15 25.33
CA VAL A 43 2.79 20.63 25.36
C VAL A 43 4.19 21.16 24.99
N LEU A 44 5.26 20.59 25.54
CA LEU A 44 6.63 20.99 25.23
C LEU A 44 6.97 20.81 23.73
N VAL A 45 6.52 19.71 23.11
CA VAL A 45 6.70 19.48 21.67
C VAL A 45 5.93 20.52 20.85
N CYS A 46 4.68 20.81 21.22
CA CYS A 46 3.87 21.85 20.56
C CYS A 46 4.54 23.23 20.66
N ILE A 47 5.06 23.60 21.82
CA ILE A 47 5.77 24.88 22.03
C ILE A 47 7.05 24.94 21.19
N LYS A 48 7.89 23.88 21.23
CA LYS A 48 9.11 23.82 20.42
C LYS A 48 8.81 23.95 18.93
N ARG A 49 7.77 23.27 18.43
CA ARG A 49 7.33 23.36 17.04
C ARG A 49 6.89 24.79 16.70
N ARG A 50 6.10 25.43 17.56
CA ARG A 50 5.63 26.80 17.38
C ARG A 50 6.78 27.81 17.34
N ILE A 51 7.75 27.68 18.24
CA ILE A 51 8.94 28.54 18.26
C ILE A 51 9.80 28.31 17.01
N ALA A 52 9.98 27.05 16.59
CA ALA A 52 10.75 26.74 15.38
C ALA A 52 10.10 27.32 14.12
N THR A 53 8.78 27.20 13.97
CA THR A 53 8.04 27.84 12.87
C THR A 53 8.15 29.35 12.92
N PHE A 54 8.04 29.95 14.11
CA PHE A 54 8.14 31.40 14.27
C PHE A 54 9.56 31.91 13.94
N ARG A 55 10.60 31.19 14.36
CA ARG A 55 11.98 31.50 13.99
C ARG A 55 12.24 31.33 12.49
N ARG A 56 11.64 30.33 11.85
CA ARG A 56 11.71 30.16 10.38
C ARG A 56 11.02 31.31 9.65
N LEU A 57 9.83 31.73 10.11
CA LEU A 57 9.11 32.90 9.59
C LEU A 57 9.88 34.21 9.80
N GLN A 58 10.54 34.38 10.95
CA GLN A 58 11.41 35.54 11.19
C GLN A 58 12.69 35.53 10.36
N ARG A 59 13.18 34.35 9.95
CA ARG A 59 14.36 34.19 9.09
C ARG A 59 14.05 34.44 7.62
N ILE A 60 12.78 34.41 7.20
CA ILE A 60 12.37 35.01 5.93
C ILE A 60 12.63 36.50 6.06
N HIS A 61 13.75 36.93 5.48
CA HIS A 61 14.35 38.24 5.64
C HIS A 61 13.31 39.31 5.29
N LYS A 62 12.91 40.12 6.28
CA LYS A 62 12.12 41.36 6.07
C LYS A 62 12.84 42.39 5.18
N GLY A 63 14.05 42.12 4.68
CA GLY A 63 14.74 43.01 3.75
C GLY A 63 14.13 43.08 2.35
N SER A 64 13.21 42.17 2.01
CA SER A 64 12.40 42.24 0.78
C SER A 64 10.93 42.59 1.02
N ALA A 65 10.53 42.78 2.29
CA ALA A 65 9.32 43.54 2.57
C ALA A 65 9.66 45.00 2.29
N THR A 66 9.18 45.51 1.16
CA THR A 66 9.22 46.93 0.84
C THR A 66 8.85 47.73 2.10
N ARG A 67 9.83 48.50 2.53
CA ARG A 67 9.77 49.46 3.61
C ARG A 67 8.60 50.39 3.31
N GLY A 68 7.54 50.34 4.12
CA GLY A 68 6.36 51.21 4.07
C GLY A 68 5.47 51.08 2.82
N VAL A 69 4.16 50.86 3.04
CA VAL A 69 3.11 51.17 2.04
C VAL A 69 3.16 52.68 1.78
N GLY A 70 3.98 53.12 0.82
CA GLY A 70 4.16 54.53 0.46
C GLY A 70 5.56 54.98 0.06
N GLU A 71 6.63 54.21 0.28
CA GLU A 71 7.99 54.66 -0.08
C GLU A 71 8.35 54.44 -1.56
N ALA A 72 7.67 53.51 -2.24
CA ALA A 72 7.84 53.30 -3.67
C ALA A 72 6.83 54.16 -4.47
N PRO A 73 7.26 54.89 -5.51
CA PRO A 73 6.35 55.56 -6.43
C PRO A 73 5.33 54.55 -6.98
N LYS A 74 4.05 54.96 -7.08
CA LYS A 74 2.96 54.09 -7.58
C LYS A 74 3.33 53.38 -8.88
N GLN A 75 4.02 54.10 -9.77
CA GLN A 75 4.50 53.58 -11.05
C GLN A 75 5.44 52.36 -10.92
N VAL A 76 6.30 52.33 -9.89
CA VAL A 76 7.19 51.20 -9.62
C VAL A 76 6.39 50.03 -9.05
N MET A 77 5.43 50.29 -8.16
CA MET A 77 4.56 49.25 -7.61
C MET A 77 3.67 48.61 -8.69
N ASP A 78 3.13 49.42 -9.59
CA ASP A 78 2.34 48.96 -10.73
C ASP A 78 3.20 48.10 -11.67
N PHE A 79 4.43 48.53 -11.95
CA PHE A 79 5.39 47.76 -12.75
C PHE A 79 5.76 46.42 -12.11
N ILE A 80 6.06 46.40 -10.80
CA ILE A 80 6.37 45.16 -10.06
C ILE A 80 5.17 44.20 -10.09
N THR A 81 3.96 44.74 -9.88
CA THR A 81 2.73 43.93 -9.89
C THR A 81 2.48 43.35 -11.28
N GLN A 82 2.72 44.14 -12.33
CA GLN A 82 2.60 43.69 -13.71
C GLN A 82 3.62 42.60 -14.07
N GLU A 83 4.89 42.77 -13.71
CA GLU A 83 5.93 41.75 -13.98
C GLU A 83 5.74 40.49 -13.12
N TYR A 84 5.26 40.64 -11.88
CA TYR A 84 4.86 39.51 -11.04
C TYR A 84 3.70 38.73 -11.66
N ALA A 85 2.64 39.43 -12.08
CA ALA A 85 1.48 38.80 -12.72
C ALA A 85 1.88 38.11 -14.04
N ARG A 86 2.75 38.75 -14.83
CA ARG A 86 3.30 38.17 -16.06
C ARG A 86 4.11 36.91 -15.76
N SER A 87 5.00 36.97 -14.78
CA SER A 87 5.82 35.82 -14.37
C SER A 87 4.96 34.69 -13.84
N ALA A 88 3.93 34.98 -13.03
CA ALA A 88 3.00 33.99 -12.53
C ALA A 88 2.18 33.33 -13.64
N LEU A 89 1.78 34.10 -14.66
CA LEU A 89 1.07 33.59 -15.82
C LEU A 89 1.97 32.70 -16.69
N ILE A 90 3.22 33.12 -16.96
CA ILE A 90 4.20 32.29 -17.67
C ILE A 90 4.45 31.00 -16.89
N ALA A 91 4.64 31.09 -15.57
CA ALA A 91 4.83 29.92 -14.72
C ALA A 91 3.62 28.97 -14.81
N TYR A 92 2.39 29.49 -14.69
CA TYR A 92 1.17 28.70 -14.81
C TYR A 92 1.03 28.04 -16.19
N GLU A 93 1.32 28.77 -17.27
CA GLU A 93 1.23 28.23 -18.62
C GLU A 93 2.34 27.23 -18.94
N SER A 94 3.51 27.39 -18.31
CA SER A 94 4.63 26.45 -18.42
C SER A 94 4.41 25.14 -17.66
N VAL A 95 3.39 25.06 -16.78
CA VAL A 95 3.05 23.79 -16.12
C VAL A 95 2.53 22.82 -17.19
N PRO A 96 3.14 21.64 -17.34
CA PRO A 96 2.66 20.65 -18.28
C PRO A 96 1.24 20.20 -17.93
N LYS A 97 0.24 20.61 -18.72
CA LYS A 97 -1.17 20.26 -18.50
C LYS A 97 -1.51 18.84 -18.99
N ASN A 98 -0.80 18.34 -20.00
CA ASN A 98 -1.07 17.06 -20.67
C ASN A 98 0.23 16.28 -20.96
N VAL A 99 1.14 16.17 -20.00
CA VAL A 99 2.30 15.28 -20.19
C VAL A 99 1.83 13.84 -20.01
N VAL A 100 1.73 13.14 -21.13
CA VAL A 100 1.58 11.70 -21.17
C VAL A 100 2.99 11.13 -21.32
N GLN A 101 3.47 10.45 -20.29
CA GLN A 101 4.71 9.70 -20.36
C GLN A 101 4.39 8.28 -20.80
N GLU A 102 5.06 7.78 -21.83
CA GLU A 102 4.92 6.38 -22.25
C GLU A 102 5.28 5.44 -21.09
N GLY A 103 4.57 4.32 -20.96
CA GLY A 103 4.76 3.37 -19.86
C GLY A 103 4.08 3.76 -18.54
N TRP A 104 3.55 4.97 -18.42
CA TRP A 104 2.76 5.42 -17.27
C TRP A 104 1.28 5.55 -17.62
N GLY A 105 0.42 5.22 -16.65
CA GLY A 105 -1.01 5.52 -16.76
C GLY A 105 -1.28 7.01 -16.79
N ARG A 106 -2.29 7.40 -17.58
CA ARG A 106 -2.63 8.81 -17.77
C ARG A 106 -3.13 9.42 -16.45
N PRO A 107 -2.77 10.68 -16.14
CA PRO A 107 -3.37 11.37 -15.01
C PRO A 107 -4.90 11.42 -15.23
N ASN A 108 -5.66 10.99 -14.23
CA ASN A 108 -7.12 10.79 -14.25
C ASN A 108 -7.65 9.50 -14.91
N SER A 109 -6.79 8.55 -15.34
CA SER A 109 -7.26 7.19 -15.68
C SER A 109 -7.27 6.27 -14.45
N ILE A 110 -7.86 5.08 -14.60
CA ILE A 110 -7.91 4.03 -13.56
C ILE A 110 -6.48 3.63 -13.14
N TYR A 111 -5.51 3.78 -14.04
CA TYR A 111 -4.10 3.48 -13.81
C TYR A 111 -3.25 4.72 -13.53
N GLY A 112 -3.86 5.82 -13.10
CA GLY A 112 -3.12 7.04 -12.75
C GLY A 112 -2.00 6.75 -11.74
N ASN A 113 -0.78 7.18 -12.05
CA ASN A 113 0.44 6.94 -11.28
C ASN A 113 0.95 5.48 -11.24
N VAL A 114 0.46 4.60 -12.13
CA VAL A 114 0.99 3.25 -12.26
C VAL A 114 2.03 3.22 -13.39
N HIS A 115 3.22 2.71 -13.08
CA HIS A 115 4.23 2.39 -14.09
C HIS A 115 4.03 0.97 -14.58
N PHE A 116 3.50 0.80 -15.79
CA PHE A 116 2.98 -0.47 -16.29
C PHE A 116 4.02 -1.60 -16.26
N ARG A 117 5.24 -1.33 -16.75
CA ARG A 117 6.32 -2.33 -16.79
C ARG A 117 6.69 -2.83 -15.39
N ARG A 118 6.80 -1.90 -14.43
CA ARG A 118 7.16 -2.25 -13.05
C ARG A 118 6.03 -2.98 -12.35
N ALA A 119 4.82 -2.44 -12.43
CA ALA A 119 3.64 -3.04 -11.83
C ALA A 119 3.38 -4.46 -12.34
N LEU A 120 3.63 -4.72 -13.64
CA LEU A 120 3.53 -6.06 -14.18
C LEU A 120 4.62 -6.99 -13.65
N LEU A 121 5.88 -6.55 -13.57
CA LEU A 121 6.97 -7.37 -13.03
C LEU A 121 6.79 -7.68 -11.53
N ASP A 122 6.19 -6.76 -10.78
CA ASP A 122 5.85 -6.95 -9.37
C ASP A 122 4.81 -8.06 -9.15
N THR A 123 4.06 -8.48 -10.19
CA THR A 123 3.11 -9.61 -10.10
C THR A 123 3.77 -10.99 -10.07
N ILE A 124 5.02 -11.10 -10.53
CA ILE A 124 5.74 -12.38 -10.59
C ILE A 124 5.89 -13.04 -9.21
N PRO A 125 6.43 -12.34 -8.18
CA PRO A 125 6.57 -12.94 -6.85
C PRO A 125 5.21 -13.35 -6.26
N ASP A 126 4.17 -12.54 -6.46
CA ASP A 126 2.82 -12.86 -5.97
C ASP A 126 2.31 -14.18 -6.56
N LEU A 127 2.37 -14.33 -7.89
CA LEU A 127 1.96 -15.56 -8.57
C LEU A 127 2.81 -16.76 -8.15
N ASP A 128 4.11 -16.55 -7.96
CA ASP A 128 5.03 -17.60 -7.52
C ASP A 128 4.72 -18.07 -6.09
N THR A 129 4.35 -17.17 -5.17
CA THR A 129 3.93 -17.56 -3.81
C THR A 129 2.63 -18.37 -3.83
N LEU A 130 1.67 -17.98 -4.67
CA LEU A 130 0.40 -18.69 -4.82
C LEU A 130 0.62 -20.08 -5.44
N ALA A 131 1.44 -20.15 -6.47
CA ALA A 131 1.82 -21.39 -7.14
C ALA A 131 2.51 -22.38 -6.18
N ARG A 132 3.42 -21.89 -5.33
CA ARG A 132 4.10 -22.70 -4.30
C ARG A 132 3.16 -23.20 -3.20
N SER A 133 2.03 -22.53 -2.95
CA SER A 133 1.01 -23.03 -2.01
C SER A 133 0.44 -24.36 -2.49
N ILE A 134 0.19 -24.46 -3.81
CA ILE A 134 -0.39 -25.64 -4.45
C ILE A 134 0.69 -26.70 -4.72
N ILE A 135 1.87 -26.27 -5.16
CA ILE A 135 2.99 -27.15 -5.50
C ILE A 135 4.22 -26.78 -4.65
N PRO A 136 4.36 -27.34 -3.44
CA PRO A 136 5.45 -26.99 -2.52
C PRO A 136 6.86 -27.26 -3.07
N HIS A 137 6.99 -28.18 -4.04
CA HIS A 137 8.26 -28.56 -4.66
C HIS A 137 8.62 -27.76 -5.92
N GLN A 138 7.94 -26.64 -6.18
CA GLN A 138 8.27 -25.78 -7.31
C GLN A 138 9.69 -25.22 -7.19
N PRO A 139 10.50 -25.22 -8.27
CA PRO A 139 11.84 -24.64 -8.24
C PRO A 139 11.79 -23.15 -7.89
N ALA A 140 12.87 -22.65 -7.27
CA ALA A 140 13.00 -21.23 -6.98
C ALA A 140 13.08 -20.40 -8.27
N LEU A 141 12.38 -19.26 -8.28
CA LEU A 141 12.33 -18.34 -9.41
C LEU A 141 13.72 -17.77 -9.75
N ARG A 142 14.12 -17.89 -11.02
CA ARG A 142 15.35 -17.29 -11.56
C ARG A 142 15.06 -15.97 -12.27
N ALA A 143 15.97 -15.00 -12.11
CA ALA A 143 15.78 -13.61 -12.58
C ALA A 143 15.49 -13.45 -14.10
N HIS A 144 15.90 -14.42 -14.92
CA HIS A 144 15.77 -14.35 -16.39
C HIS A 144 15.04 -15.56 -17.00
N GLU A 145 14.42 -16.40 -16.17
CA GLU A 145 13.66 -17.54 -16.68
C GLU A 145 12.34 -17.10 -17.30
N ARG A 146 11.91 -17.81 -18.34
CA ARG A 146 10.58 -17.60 -18.96
C ARG A 146 9.49 -18.09 -18.00
N MET A 147 8.38 -17.36 -17.93
CA MET A 147 7.27 -17.70 -17.06
C MET A 147 6.64 -19.03 -17.49
N LEU A 148 6.60 -19.32 -18.80
CA LEU A 148 6.18 -20.63 -19.30
C LEU A 148 7.01 -21.80 -18.75
N SER A 149 8.32 -21.62 -18.59
CA SER A 149 9.22 -22.66 -18.04
C SER A 149 9.04 -22.82 -16.54
N HIS A 150 8.97 -21.69 -15.83
CA HIS A 150 8.82 -21.64 -14.38
C HIS A 150 7.49 -22.25 -13.92
N PHE A 151 6.39 -21.88 -14.58
CA PHE A 151 5.03 -22.32 -14.26
C PHE A 151 4.58 -23.53 -15.09
N ARG A 152 5.50 -24.31 -15.66
CA ARG A 152 5.16 -25.47 -16.52
C ARG A 152 4.24 -26.48 -15.86
N PHE A 153 4.32 -26.62 -14.53
CA PHE A 153 3.54 -27.58 -13.76
C PHE A 153 2.10 -27.13 -13.54
N ILE A 154 1.86 -25.82 -13.61
CA ILE A 154 0.53 -25.21 -13.51
C ILE A 154 -0.11 -25.05 -14.88
N ALA A 155 0.69 -24.95 -15.94
CA ALA A 155 0.21 -24.76 -17.31
C ALA A 155 -0.94 -25.71 -17.74
N PRO A 156 -0.96 -27.00 -17.37
CA PRO A 156 -2.06 -27.92 -17.70
C PRO A 156 -3.37 -27.64 -16.96
N LEU A 157 -3.32 -26.96 -15.82
CA LEU A 157 -4.48 -26.65 -14.97
C LEU A 157 -5.23 -25.39 -15.44
N LEU A 158 -4.59 -24.59 -16.28
CA LEU A 158 -5.16 -23.34 -16.78
C LEU A 158 -6.09 -23.61 -17.97
N PRO A 159 -7.25 -22.93 -18.03
CA PRO A 159 -8.15 -23.04 -19.18
C PRO A 159 -7.44 -22.56 -20.45
N ARG A 160 -7.86 -23.12 -21.59
CA ARG A 160 -7.37 -22.75 -22.91
C ARG A 160 -8.47 -22.10 -23.70
N ASP A 161 -8.11 -21.07 -24.44
CA ASP A 161 -9.00 -20.36 -25.34
C ASP A 161 -9.22 -21.15 -26.63
N SER A 162 -10.06 -20.62 -27.54
CA SER A 162 -10.34 -21.21 -28.86
C SER A 162 -9.08 -21.49 -29.67
N ASP A 163 -8.04 -20.69 -29.46
CA ASP A 163 -6.76 -20.77 -30.17
C ASP A 163 -5.78 -21.74 -29.48
N GLY A 164 -6.21 -22.43 -28.41
CA GLY A 164 -5.39 -23.34 -27.63
C GLY A 164 -4.36 -22.66 -26.73
N LEU A 165 -4.37 -21.33 -26.65
CA LEU A 165 -3.52 -20.54 -25.77
C LEU A 165 -4.13 -20.46 -24.37
N SER A 166 -3.29 -20.54 -23.35
CA SER A 166 -3.70 -20.33 -21.95
C SER A 166 -3.33 -18.93 -21.46
N PRO A 167 -3.94 -18.43 -20.37
CA PRO A 167 -3.54 -17.17 -19.71
C PRO A 167 -2.03 -17.05 -19.48
N LEU A 168 -1.35 -18.16 -19.19
CA LEU A 168 0.10 -18.20 -19.01
C LEU A 168 0.89 -17.78 -20.26
N HIS A 169 0.37 -18.06 -21.46
CA HIS A 169 1.03 -17.65 -22.71
C HIS A 169 0.93 -16.13 -22.92
N TYR A 170 -0.24 -15.55 -22.66
CA TYR A 170 -0.43 -14.09 -22.68
C TYR A 170 0.44 -13.41 -21.62
N TYR A 171 0.53 -13.98 -20.43
CA TYR A 171 1.41 -13.47 -19.39
C TYR A 171 2.90 -13.57 -19.74
N ASP A 172 3.38 -14.71 -20.23
CA ASP A 172 4.79 -14.87 -20.62
C ASP A 172 5.18 -13.89 -21.71
N SER A 173 4.36 -13.75 -22.75
CA SER A 173 4.62 -12.77 -23.83
C SER A 173 4.66 -11.33 -23.30
N ALA A 174 3.75 -10.94 -22.41
CA ALA A 174 3.78 -9.62 -21.77
C ALA A 174 5.03 -9.41 -20.91
N ILE A 175 5.47 -10.42 -20.16
CA ILE A 175 6.70 -10.35 -19.36
C ILE A 175 7.95 -10.25 -20.23
N GLN A 176 8.00 -10.97 -21.36
CA GLN A 176 9.11 -10.85 -22.31
C GLN A 176 9.16 -9.43 -22.90
N LEU A 177 8.01 -8.86 -23.28
CA LEU A 177 7.93 -7.47 -23.73
C LEU A 177 8.40 -6.50 -22.63
N ALA A 178 7.93 -6.70 -21.39
CA ALA A 178 8.31 -5.85 -20.27
C ALA A 178 9.81 -5.91 -19.94
N ARG A 179 10.48 -7.05 -20.14
CA ARG A 179 11.91 -7.23 -19.85
C ARG A 179 12.83 -6.77 -20.97
N PHE A 180 12.46 -7.01 -22.23
CA PHE A 180 13.39 -6.94 -23.35
C PHE A 180 13.00 -5.93 -24.43
N ALA A 181 11.77 -5.43 -24.46
CA ALA A 181 11.38 -4.46 -25.47
C ALA A 181 12.01 -3.10 -25.18
N GLU A 182 12.55 -2.47 -26.23
CA GLU A 182 13.07 -1.09 -26.16
C GLU A 182 11.94 -0.08 -25.91
N ARG A 183 10.77 -0.32 -26.50
CA ARG A 183 9.55 0.49 -26.32
C ARG A 183 8.89 0.22 -24.96
N GLU A 184 8.34 1.28 -24.35
CA GLU A 184 7.51 1.16 -23.15
C GLU A 184 6.16 0.49 -23.41
N MET A 185 5.65 -0.20 -22.40
CA MET A 185 4.38 -0.94 -22.51
C MET A 185 3.19 0.01 -22.56
N THR A 186 2.22 -0.30 -23.42
CA THR A 186 0.98 0.49 -23.54
C THR A 186 -0.06 0.08 -22.50
N GLU A 187 -1.02 0.98 -22.24
CA GLU A 187 -2.15 0.72 -21.34
C GLU A 187 -2.94 -0.51 -21.78
N LYS A 188 -3.21 -0.68 -23.08
CA LYS A 188 -3.92 -1.85 -23.61
C LYS A 188 -3.16 -3.16 -23.41
N GLU A 189 -1.85 -3.16 -23.65
CA GLU A 189 -1.00 -4.35 -23.40
C GLU A 189 -0.96 -4.69 -21.92
N TYR A 190 -0.87 -3.66 -21.06
CA TYR A 190 -0.93 -3.83 -19.60
C TYR A 190 -2.28 -4.42 -19.15
N GLU A 191 -3.39 -3.94 -19.69
CA GLU A 191 -4.74 -4.46 -19.38
C GLU A 191 -4.88 -5.94 -19.74
N VAL A 192 -4.42 -6.34 -20.93
CA VAL A 192 -4.43 -7.75 -21.35
C VAL A 192 -3.56 -8.59 -20.43
N ALA A 193 -2.36 -8.11 -20.09
CA ALA A 193 -1.45 -8.80 -19.18
C ALA A 193 -2.05 -8.97 -17.78
N MET A 194 -2.65 -7.91 -17.23
CA MET A 194 -3.31 -7.95 -15.92
C MET A 194 -4.57 -8.81 -15.94
N GLY A 195 -5.29 -8.88 -17.05
CA GLY A 195 -6.39 -9.82 -17.27
C GLY A 195 -5.92 -11.27 -17.16
N ALA A 196 -4.80 -11.61 -17.81
CA ALA A 196 -4.20 -12.93 -17.72
C ALA A 196 -3.71 -13.25 -16.29
N VAL A 197 -3.11 -12.29 -15.58
CA VAL A 197 -2.72 -12.44 -14.17
C VAL A 197 -3.92 -12.75 -13.29
N ARG A 198 -5.02 -12.00 -13.44
CA ARG A 198 -6.26 -12.24 -12.68
C ARG A 198 -6.81 -13.63 -12.96
N ALA A 199 -6.93 -14.02 -14.23
CA ALA A 199 -7.42 -15.35 -14.60
C ALA A 199 -6.56 -16.48 -13.99
N MET A 200 -5.23 -16.32 -13.97
CA MET A 200 -4.34 -17.29 -13.32
C MET A 200 -4.53 -17.30 -11.79
N LYS A 201 -4.64 -16.13 -11.15
CA LYS A 201 -4.89 -16.04 -9.70
C LYS A 201 -6.21 -16.71 -9.33
N ASP A 202 -7.29 -16.43 -10.06
CA ASP A 202 -8.61 -16.99 -9.79
C ASP A 202 -8.60 -18.52 -9.85
N VAL A 203 -7.95 -19.11 -10.86
CA VAL A 203 -7.82 -20.57 -10.99
C VAL A 203 -6.98 -21.15 -9.86
N LEU A 204 -5.84 -20.53 -9.54
CA LEU A 204 -4.95 -21.01 -8.49
C LEU A 204 -5.58 -20.89 -7.09
N GLU A 205 -6.30 -19.80 -6.82
CA GLU A 205 -7.05 -19.62 -5.57
C GLU A 205 -8.19 -20.62 -5.43
N ALA A 206 -8.92 -20.91 -6.52
CA ALA A 206 -9.94 -21.95 -6.53
C ALA A 206 -9.35 -23.33 -6.18
N LEU A 207 -8.21 -23.67 -6.78
CA LEU A 207 -7.51 -24.93 -6.51
C LEU A 207 -6.95 -25.01 -5.08
N ASP A 208 -6.42 -23.91 -4.54
CA ASP A 208 -5.96 -23.85 -3.14
C ASP A 208 -7.12 -24.02 -2.16
N MET A 209 -8.29 -23.43 -2.45
CA MET A 209 -9.50 -23.65 -1.67
C MET A 209 -9.99 -25.10 -1.74
N GLU A 210 -10.04 -25.70 -2.93
CA GLU A 210 -10.41 -27.10 -3.10
C GLU A 210 -9.46 -28.05 -2.36
N ALA A 211 -8.14 -27.81 -2.44
CA ALA A 211 -7.14 -28.61 -1.74
C ALA A 211 -7.31 -28.55 -0.22
N ARG A 212 -7.59 -27.36 0.34
CA ARG A 212 -7.85 -27.19 1.77
C ARG A 212 -9.13 -27.89 2.21
N LEU A 213 -10.21 -27.77 1.45
CA LEU A 213 -11.48 -28.42 1.75
C LEU A 213 -11.38 -29.95 1.64
N GLY A 214 -10.72 -30.48 0.61
CA GLY A 214 -10.49 -31.91 0.43
C GLY A 214 -9.70 -32.53 1.59
N SER A 215 -8.65 -31.84 2.07
CA SER A 215 -7.88 -32.28 3.23
C SER A 215 -8.72 -32.36 4.52
N THR A 216 -9.67 -31.44 4.73
CA THR A 216 -10.56 -31.49 5.90
C THR A 216 -11.58 -32.62 5.85
N LEU A 217 -12.02 -33.02 4.65
CA LEU A 217 -12.97 -34.13 4.46
C LEU A 217 -12.32 -35.49 4.69
N GLU A 218 -11.06 -35.71 4.26
CA GLU A 218 -10.35 -36.96 4.50
C GLU A 218 -9.99 -37.19 5.98
N LEU A 219 -9.72 -36.10 6.73
CA LEU A 219 -9.48 -36.17 8.17
C LEU A 219 -10.75 -36.56 8.96
N ASN A 220 -11.93 -36.23 8.45
CA ASN A 220 -13.21 -36.52 9.10
C ASN A 220 -13.80 -37.89 8.67
N GLY A 221 -13.32 -38.46 7.56
CA GLY A 221 -13.72 -39.79 7.06
C GLY A 221 -12.89 -40.95 7.61
N SER A 222 -11.79 -40.69 8.31
CA SER A 222 -10.86 -41.71 8.83
C SER A 222 -10.98 -41.90 10.36
N LEU A 223 -12.10 -42.47 10.83
CA LEU A 223 -12.32 -43.34 12.03
C LEU A 223 -13.84 -43.48 12.26
N PRO A 224 -14.42 -44.66 12.64
CA PRO A 224 -13.79 -45.80 13.30
C PRO A 224 -13.94 -47.13 12.53
N ILE A 225 -12.84 -47.87 12.30
CA ILE A 225 -12.93 -49.33 12.17
C ILE A 225 -13.05 -49.85 13.59
N ALA A 226 -14.29 -50.00 14.05
CA ALA A 226 -14.61 -50.73 15.25
C ALA A 226 -14.03 -52.15 15.12
N SER A 227 -13.10 -52.46 16.03
CA SER A 227 -12.62 -53.81 16.28
C SER A 227 -13.79 -54.68 16.75
N ALA A 228 -14.47 -55.34 15.84
CA ALA A 228 -15.37 -56.44 16.15
C ALA A 228 -14.62 -57.74 15.80
N ALA A 229 -13.81 -58.22 16.75
CA ALA A 229 -13.38 -59.60 16.75
C ALA A 229 -14.58 -60.47 17.15
N PRO A 230 -15.03 -61.42 16.31
CA PRO A 230 -16.04 -62.37 16.72
C PRO A 230 -15.40 -63.44 17.60
N SER A 231 -15.77 -63.42 18.88
CA SER A 231 -15.57 -64.53 19.81
C SER A 231 -16.49 -65.71 19.43
N LEU A 232 -15.86 -66.84 19.12
CA LEU A 232 -16.29 -68.24 19.27
C LEU A 232 -17.78 -68.57 19.50
N SER A 233 -18.31 -69.44 18.65
CA SER A 233 -18.96 -70.70 19.04
C SER A 233 -18.88 -71.72 17.91
#